data_AF-A0A6L8GIM7-F1
#
_entry.id   AF-A0A6L8GIM7-F1
#
_cell.length_a   1.000
_cell.length_b   1.000
_cell.length_c   1.000
_cell.angle_alpha   90.00
_cell.angle_beta   90.00
_cell.angle_gamma   90.00
#
_symmetry.space_group_name_H-M   'P 1'
#
loop_
_entity.id
_entity.type
_entity.pdbx_description
1 polymer ?
#
loop_
_entity_poly.entity_id
_entity_poly.type
_entity_poly.pdbx_seq_one_letter_code
_entity_poly.pdbx_strand_id
1 'polypeptide(L)'
;MMARNGLIGASLRAAALVSAAALLAGCATTAAFRDGELAAQVEDWDSAVEYYRQAVQDDPQNAEYRVALHRAMINAAREHYARAEALEETGALVEAVRAYRRAGELDPGNNDALYRAAELERAIRDRIEASRSRAPIEDMRDVASRAADPPLLEPSSGEPLSLRFVDQSVQDILDFIGNATGVNINFDQQFQDRQYSVQLDGVTVEEALDQILMANQYFYKVLGPRNVIVVPDTPQKRLQYEDQVIRTFFVSHTDVTELATLLQQIIRGGAPTPVQPQIVPNGLSNTITVRATPAVTAVIERVIAANDRPRAEIIVDIEILEVNRERTRAFGLDLSQYSIGAVFAPDAA
;
A
#
# COMPACT_ATOMS: atom_id res chain seq x y z
N MET A 1 -55.92 -18.47 -78.24
CA MET A 1 -54.98 -17.34 -78.41
C MET A 1 -55.60 -16.13 -77.73
N MET A 2 -55.31 -15.87 -76.44
CA MET A 2 -55.53 -14.62 -75.69
C MET A 2 -55.45 -14.92 -74.18
N ALA A 3 -54.25 -14.80 -73.60
CA ALA A 3 -54.05 -14.71 -72.15
C ALA A 3 -52.72 -13.99 -71.90
N ARG A 4 -52.71 -12.67 -72.04
CA ARG A 4 -51.52 -11.84 -71.79
C ARG A 4 -51.94 -10.41 -71.46
N ASN A 5 -52.55 -10.19 -70.29
CA ASN A 5 -52.83 -8.83 -69.78
C ASN A 5 -52.82 -8.69 -68.24
N GLY A 6 -52.44 -9.73 -67.48
CA GLY A 6 -52.47 -9.69 -65.99
C GLY A 6 -51.15 -9.33 -65.29
N LEU A 7 -50.01 -9.34 -66.00
CA LEU A 7 -48.67 -9.25 -65.37
C LEU A 7 -48.08 -7.83 -65.28
N ILE A 8 -48.68 -6.83 -65.93
CA ILE A 8 -48.13 -5.46 -65.95
C ILE A 8 -48.65 -4.62 -64.76
N GLY A 9 -49.84 -4.92 -64.23
CA GLY A 9 -50.43 -4.16 -63.11
C GLY A 9 -49.82 -4.47 -61.74
N ALA A 10 -49.29 -5.68 -61.54
CA ALA A 10 -48.71 -6.09 -60.26
C ALA A 10 -47.29 -5.55 -60.06
N SER A 11 -46.49 -5.47 -61.12
CA SER A 11 -45.14 -4.90 -61.09
C SER A 11 -45.15 -3.38 -60.90
N LEU A 12 -46.12 -2.66 -61.48
CA LEU A 12 -46.27 -1.21 -61.24
C LEU A 12 -46.68 -0.88 -59.79
N ARG A 13 -47.54 -1.68 -59.16
CA ARG A 13 -47.94 -1.47 -57.76
C ARG A 13 -46.82 -1.81 -56.77
N ALA A 14 -46.04 -2.84 -57.06
CA ALA A 14 -44.85 -3.18 -56.26
C ALA A 14 -43.75 -2.11 -56.41
N ALA A 15 -43.51 -1.60 -57.62
CA ALA A 15 -42.57 -0.50 -57.84
C ALA A 15 -43.00 0.78 -57.11
N ALA A 16 -44.30 1.12 -57.16
CA ALA A 16 -44.85 2.29 -56.47
C ALA A 16 -44.70 2.22 -54.94
N LEU A 17 -44.89 1.03 -54.35
CA LEU A 17 -44.72 0.80 -52.90
C LEU A 17 -43.25 0.87 -52.46
N VAL A 18 -42.31 0.34 -53.26
CA VAL A 18 -40.87 0.44 -52.98
C VAL A 18 -40.37 1.89 -53.13
N SER A 19 -40.84 2.63 -54.13
CA SER A 19 -40.51 4.05 -54.27
C SER A 19 -41.11 4.92 -53.16
N ALA A 20 -42.31 4.61 -52.67
CA ALA A 20 -42.93 5.32 -51.54
C ALA A 20 -42.19 5.06 -50.22
N ALA A 21 -41.69 3.84 -50.00
CA ALA A 21 -40.87 3.51 -48.84
C ALA A 21 -39.49 4.20 -48.86
N ALA A 22 -38.87 4.34 -50.04
CA ALA A 22 -37.61 5.09 -50.20
C ALA A 22 -37.78 6.59 -49.95
N LEU A 23 -38.91 7.18 -50.36
CA LEU A 23 -39.22 8.60 -50.13
C LEU A 23 -39.54 8.92 -48.66
N LEU A 24 -40.14 7.99 -47.92
CA LEU A 24 -40.42 8.17 -46.49
C LEU A 24 -39.16 8.05 -45.61
N ALA A 25 -38.18 7.23 -46.02
CA ALA A 25 -36.89 7.13 -45.34
C ALA A 25 -36.04 8.42 -45.45
N GLY A 26 -36.21 9.20 -46.52
CA GLY A 26 -35.51 10.49 -46.72
C GLY A 26 -36.03 11.66 -45.86
N CYS A 27 -37.25 11.57 -45.32
CA CYS A 27 -37.85 12.63 -44.50
C CYS A 27 -37.47 12.55 -43.01
N ALA A 28 -37.22 11.35 -42.49
CA ALA A 28 -36.81 11.16 -41.10
C ALA A 28 -35.32 11.52 -40.88
N THR A 29 -34.47 11.13 -41.84
CA THR A 29 -33.02 11.45 -41.86
C THR A 29 -32.73 12.95 -41.93
N THR A 30 -33.63 13.74 -42.54
CA THR A 30 -33.48 15.20 -42.66
C THR A 30 -34.00 15.97 -41.45
N ALA A 31 -34.79 15.33 -40.57
CA ALA A 31 -35.29 15.96 -39.35
C ALA A 31 -34.20 16.02 -38.27
N ALA A 32 -33.54 14.90 -37.95
CA ALA A 32 -32.49 14.85 -36.94
C ALA A 32 -31.31 15.79 -37.25
N PHE A 33 -30.88 15.86 -38.51
CA PHE A 33 -29.83 16.80 -38.91
C PHE A 33 -30.26 18.27 -38.74
N ARG A 34 -31.51 18.61 -39.07
CA ARG A 34 -32.05 19.96 -38.88
C ARG A 34 -32.13 20.35 -37.41
N ASP A 35 -32.55 19.42 -36.55
CA ASP A 35 -32.62 19.64 -35.11
C ASP A 35 -31.20 19.84 -34.52
N GLY A 36 -30.22 19.09 -35.03
CA GLY A 36 -28.80 19.31 -34.72
C GLY A 36 -28.30 20.69 -35.14
N GLU A 37 -28.69 21.19 -36.32
CA GLU A 37 -28.36 22.53 -36.79
C GLU A 37 -29.00 23.62 -35.92
N LEU A 38 -30.25 23.43 -35.48
CA LEU A 38 -30.93 24.34 -34.57
C LEU A 38 -30.25 24.37 -33.18
N ALA A 39 -29.89 23.20 -32.64
CA ALA A 39 -29.17 23.11 -31.37
C ALA A 39 -27.77 23.76 -31.46
N ALA A 40 -27.04 23.52 -32.55
CA ALA A 40 -25.73 24.14 -32.79
C ALA A 40 -25.82 25.67 -32.93
N GLN A 41 -26.89 26.21 -33.52
CA GLN A 41 -27.11 27.66 -33.64
C GLN A 41 -27.28 28.37 -32.31
N VAL A 42 -27.82 27.68 -31.30
CA VAL A 42 -28.00 28.22 -29.94
C VAL A 42 -26.87 27.79 -28.99
N GLU A 43 -25.78 27.24 -29.53
CA GLU A 43 -24.62 26.73 -28.78
C GLU A 43 -24.94 25.61 -27.79
N ASP A 44 -26.07 24.92 -27.96
CA ASP A 44 -26.39 23.69 -27.21
C ASP A 44 -25.68 22.50 -27.86
N TRP A 45 -24.36 22.45 -27.64
CA TRP A 45 -23.49 21.48 -28.30
C TRP A 45 -23.75 20.04 -27.84
N ASP A 46 -24.18 19.83 -26.59
CA ASP A 46 -24.54 18.51 -26.09
C ASP A 46 -25.74 17.93 -26.84
N SER A 47 -26.84 18.69 -26.98
CA SER A 47 -28.01 18.28 -27.78
C SER A 47 -27.65 18.14 -29.26
N ALA A 48 -26.85 19.05 -29.81
CA ALA A 48 -26.41 18.97 -31.21
C ALA A 48 -25.64 17.67 -31.49
N VAL A 49 -24.75 17.25 -30.58
CA VAL A 49 -24.03 15.98 -30.69
C VAL A 49 -24.99 14.79 -30.69
N GLU A 50 -26.03 14.78 -29.87
CA GLU A 50 -27.03 13.71 -29.85
C GLU A 50 -27.80 13.62 -31.16
N TYR A 51 -28.33 14.74 -31.65
CA TYR A 51 -29.06 14.80 -32.90
C TYR A 51 -28.19 14.44 -34.12
N TYR A 52 -26.95 14.91 -34.17
CA TYR A 52 -26.02 14.52 -35.24
C TYR A 52 -25.57 13.07 -35.15
N ARG A 53 -25.43 12.48 -33.95
CA ARG A 53 -25.19 11.03 -33.81
C ARG A 53 -26.32 10.23 -34.43
N GLN A 54 -27.57 10.64 -34.19
CA GLN A 54 -28.73 10.01 -34.79
C GLN A 54 -28.70 10.14 -36.33
N ALA A 55 -28.42 11.34 -36.84
CA ALA A 55 -28.30 11.56 -38.29
C ALA A 55 -27.22 10.67 -38.94
N VAL A 56 -26.05 10.52 -38.29
CA VAL A 56 -24.97 9.62 -38.75
C VAL A 56 -25.35 8.14 -38.63
N GLN A 57 -26.14 7.74 -37.62
CA GLN A 57 -26.64 6.37 -37.51
C GLN A 57 -27.63 6.04 -38.63
N ASP A 58 -28.50 6.99 -38.99
CA ASP A 58 -29.51 6.80 -40.03
C ASP A 58 -28.88 6.79 -41.44
N ASP A 59 -27.85 7.62 -41.69
CA ASP A 59 -27.04 7.58 -42.91
C ASP A 59 -25.53 7.67 -42.63
N PRO A 60 -24.85 6.53 -42.40
CA PRO A 60 -23.43 6.50 -42.08
C PRO A 60 -22.50 6.94 -43.22
N GLN A 61 -22.97 6.94 -44.47
CA GLN A 61 -22.14 7.26 -45.64
C GLN A 61 -22.16 8.76 -45.98
N ASN A 62 -23.13 9.51 -45.45
CA ASN A 62 -23.18 10.96 -45.62
C ASN A 62 -22.00 11.68 -44.94
N ALA A 63 -21.17 12.33 -45.76
CA ALA A 63 -19.98 13.05 -45.28
C ALA A 63 -20.35 14.31 -44.48
N GLU A 64 -21.44 15.00 -44.83
CA GLU A 64 -21.89 16.22 -44.15
C GLU A 64 -22.26 15.92 -42.69
N TYR A 65 -23.01 14.84 -42.47
CA TYR A 65 -23.45 14.44 -41.12
C TYR A 65 -22.27 14.09 -40.22
N ARG A 66 -21.28 13.36 -40.75
CA ARG A 66 -20.06 13.03 -40.00
C ARG A 66 -19.24 14.27 -39.65
N VAL A 67 -19.12 15.21 -40.58
CA VAL A 67 -18.39 16.47 -40.36
C VAL A 67 -19.12 17.33 -39.32
N ALA A 68 -20.44 17.45 -39.41
CA ALA A 68 -21.25 18.19 -38.45
C ALA A 68 -21.16 17.58 -37.04
N LEU A 69 -21.28 16.25 -36.93
CA LEU A 69 -21.08 15.52 -35.68
C LEU A 69 -19.70 15.80 -35.07
N HIS A 70 -18.63 15.66 -35.87
CA HIS A 70 -17.27 15.89 -35.39
C HIS A 70 -17.07 17.33 -34.92
N ARG A 71 -17.63 18.32 -35.61
CA ARG A 71 -17.57 19.72 -35.19
C ARG A 71 -18.32 19.96 -33.88
N ALA A 72 -19.53 19.43 -33.76
CA ALA A 72 -20.32 19.53 -32.55
C ALA A 72 -19.61 18.86 -31.36
N MET A 73 -18.97 17.70 -31.58
CA MET A 73 -18.20 16.99 -30.57
C MET A 73 -17.00 17.80 -30.07
N ILE A 74 -16.23 18.45 -30.96
CA ILE A 74 -15.13 19.34 -30.55
C ILE A 74 -15.66 20.53 -29.72
N ASN A 75 -16.76 21.15 -30.15
CA ASN A 75 -17.31 22.31 -29.44
C ASN A 75 -17.86 21.92 -28.06
N ALA A 76 -18.60 20.82 -27.97
CA ALA A 76 -19.07 20.26 -26.70
C ALA A 76 -17.88 19.90 -25.79
N ALA A 77 -16.82 19.29 -26.34
CA ALA A 77 -15.61 18.98 -25.58
C ALA A 77 -14.97 20.23 -24.96
N ARG A 78 -14.88 21.34 -25.71
CA ARG A 78 -14.37 22.63 -25.19
C ARG A 78 -15.23 23.19 -24.07
N GLU A 79 -16.56 23.08 -24.19
CA GLU A 79 -17.47 23.54 -23.14
C GLU A 79 -17.30 22.73 -21.85
N HIS A 80 -17.25 21.39 -21.94
CA HIS A 80 -17.00 20.53 -20.79
C HIS A 80 -15.62 20.75 -20.18
N TYR A 81 -14.61 21.05 -21.00
CA TYR A 81 -13.27 21.38 -20.51
C TYR A 81 -13.27 22.70 -19.71
N ALA A 82 -13.85 23.77 -20.25
CA ALA A 82 -13.96 25.06 -19.56
C ALA A 82 -14.77 24.95 -18.26
N ARG A 83 -15.82 24.13 -18.26
CA ARG A 83 -16.60 23.81 -17.05
C ARG A 83 -15.75 23.06 -16.01
N ALA A 84 -14.89 22.13 -16.46
CA ALA A 84 -13.98 21.40 -15.59
C ALA A 84 -12.96 22.31 -14.91
N GLU A 85 -12.36 23.26 -15.65
CA GLU A 85 -11.44 24.27 -15.09
C GLU A 85 -12.11 25.11 -14.00
N ALA A 86 -13.33 25.60 -14.24
CA ALA A 86 -14.08 26.37 -13.24
C ALA A 86 -14.42 25.54 -11.98
N LEU A 87 -14.71 24.26 -12.14
CA LEU A 87 -14.97 23.34 -11.02
C LEU A 87 -13.68 23.02 -10.24
N GLU A 88 -12.55 22.92 -10.93
CA GLU A 88 -11.22 22.74 -10.32
C GLU A 88 -10.86 23.96 -9.47
N GLU A 89 -11.02 25.17 -9.99
CA GLU A 89 -10.76 26.44 -9.29
C GLU A 89 -11.61 26.60 -8.01
N THR A 90 -12.87 26.14 -8.05
CA THR A 90 -13.78 26.20 -6.90
C THR A 90 -13.56 25.04 -5.90
N GLY A 91 -12.66 24.11 -6.20
CA GLY A 91 -12.34 22.96 -5.36
C GLY A 91 -13.36 21.82 -5.43
N ALA A 92 -14.32 21.89 -6.37
CA ALA A 92 -15.30 20.83 -6.66
C ALA A 92 -14.67 19.69 -7.49
N LEU A 93 -13.57 19.12 -6.97
CA LEU A 93 -12.67 18.23 -7.72
C LEU A 93 -13.38 17.01 -8.34
N VAL A 94 -14.38 16.44 -7.67
CA VAL A 94 -15.13 15.27 -8.17
C VAL A 94 -15.96 15.63 -9.41
N GLU A 95 -16.55 16.82 -9.43
CA GLU A 95 -17.33 17.31 -10.56
C GLU A 95 -16.41 17.72 -11.70
N ALA A 96 -15.27 18.34 -11.39
CA ALA A 96 -14.22 18.67 -12.36
C ALA A 96 -13.73 17.43 -13.11
N VAL A 97 -13.42 16.34 -12.40
CA VAL A 97 -13.02 15.05 -13.01
C VAL A 97 -14.07 14.54 -13.99
N ARG A 98 -15.36 14.62 -13.64
CA ARG A 98 -16.44 14.17 -14.51
C ARG A 98 -16.50 14.99 -15.80
N ALA A 99 -16.37 16.31 -15.68
CA ALA A 99 -16.37 17.22 -16.82
C ALA A 99 -15.14 17.02 -17.73
N TYR A 100 -13.94 16.87 -17.16
CA TYR A 100 -12.73 16.54 -17.93
C TYR A 100 -12.84 15.20 -18.68
N ARG A 101 -13.36 14.15 -18.03
CA ARG A 101 -13.61 12.86 -18.70
C ARG A 101 -14.59 13.02 -19.85
N ARG A 102 -15.66 13.77 -19.65
CA ARG A 102 -16.64 14.03 -20.71
C ARG A 102 -16.03 14.77 -21.90
N ALA A 103 -15.16 15.74 -21.64
CA ALA A 103 -14.42 16.43 -22.70
C ALA A 103 -13.52 15.46 -23.50
N GLY A 104 -12.80 14.57 -22.82
CA GLY A 104 -11.95 13.56 -23.49
C GLY A 104 -12.73 12.47 -24.26
N GLU A 105 -13.95 12.13 -23.81
CA GLU A 105 -14.85 11.24 -24.56
C GLU A 105 -15.34 11.87 -25.88
N LEU A 106 -15.58 13.17 -25.86
CA LEU A 106 -16.09 13.93 -27.00
C LEU A 106 -14.98 14.30 -27.99
N ASP A 107 -13.77 14.59 -27.50
CA ASP A 107 -12.59 14.81 -28.34
C ASP A 107 -11.43 13.90 -27.90
N PRO A 108 -11.33 12.68 -28.46
CA PRO A 108 -10.22 11.77 -28.18
C PRO A 108 -8.85 12.31 -28.60
N GLY A 109 -8.78 13.36 -29.43
CA GLY A 109 -7.54 14.05 -29.77
C GLY A 109 -7.04 14.97 -28.66
N ASN A 110 -7.91 15.33 -27.72
CA ASN A 110 -7.60 16.14 -26.55
C ASN A 110 -7.09 15.27 -25.39
N ASN A 111 -5.84 14.83 -25.49
CA ASN A 111 -5.17 14.03 -24.47
C ASN A 111 -5.04 14.77 -23.12
N ASP A 112 -5.09 16.10 -23.13
CA ASP A 112 -4.92 16.93 -21.94
C ASP A 112 -6.10 16.77 -20.96
N ALA A 113 -7.33 16.71 -21.47
CA ALA A 113 -8.52 16.51 -20.64
C ALA A 113 -8.46 15.21 -19.80
N LEU A 114 -8.03 14.10 -20.42
CA LEU A 114 -7.90 12.81 -19.73
C LEU A 114 -6.74 12.81 -18.74
N TYR A 115 -5.64 13.50 -19.07
CA TYR A 115 -4.51 13.68 -18.15
C TYR A 115 -4.93 14.44 -16.88
N ARG A 116 -5.63 15.57 -17.03
CA ARG A 116 -6.17 16.37 -15.92
C ARG A 116 -7.12 15.57 -15.04
N ALA A 117 -8.02 14.79 -15.63
CA ALA A 117 -8.92 13.89 -14.88
C ALA A 117 -8.14 12.90 -14.00
N ALA A 118 -7.12 12.24 -14.56
CA ALA A 118 -6.30 11.28 -13.83
C ALA A 118 -5.48 11.92 -12.70
N GLU A 119 -4.95 13.13 -12.93
CA GLU A 119 -4.23 13.91 -11.92
C GLU A 119 -5.13 14.25 -10.73
N LEU A 120 -6.33 14.78 -10.99
CA LEU A 120 -7.30 15.11 -9.95
C LEU A 120 -7.79 13.88 -9.19
N GLU A 121 -7.99 12.74 -9.86
CA GLU A 121 -8.34 11.48 -9.20
C GLU A 121 -7.27 11.01 -8.21
N ARG A 122 -5.99 11.17 -8.55
CA ARG A 122 -4.88 10.89 -7.64
C ARG A 122 -4.92 11.85 -6.45
N ALA A 123 -5.06 13.16 -6.69
CA ALA A 123 -5.14 14.15 -5.62
C ALA A 123 -6.32 13.91 -4.66
N ILE A 124 -7.50 13.51 -5.18
CA ILE A 124 -8.66 13.15 -4.36
C ILE A 124 -8.35 11.92 -3.50
N ARG A 125 -7.74 10.88 -4.08
CA ARG A 125 -7.34 9.68 -3.34
C ARG A 125 -6.37 10.00 -2.23
N ASP A 126 -5.34 10.78 -2.52
CA ASP A 126 -4.30 11.17 -1.56
C ASP A 126 -4.91 12.01 -0.43
N ARG A 127 -5.85 12.92 -0.74
CA ARG A 127 -6.58 13.69 0.28
C ARG A 127 -7.45 12.80 1.16
N ILE A 128 -8.13 11.82 0.58
CA ILE A 128 -8.93 10.85 1.34
C ILE A 128 -8.01 10.02 2.24
N GLU A 129 -6.88 9.53 1.74
CA GLU A 129 -5.90 8.76 2.51
C GLU A 129 -5.26 9.58 3.63
N ALA A 130 -4.88 10.83 3.37
CA ALA A 130 -4.39 11.76 4.39
C ALA A 130 -5.46 12.08 5.45
N SER A 131 -6.74 12.18 5.05
CA SER A 131 -7.86 12.41 5.98
C SER A 131 -8.26 11.18 6.80
N ARG A 132 -7.90 9.96 6.34
CA ARG A 132 -7.99 8.73 7.12
C ARG A 132 -6.83 8.72 8.11
N SER A 133 -7.02 9.45 9.21
CA SER A 133 -6.02 9.65 10.25
C SER A 133 -5.36 8.34 10.72
N ARG A 134 -4.01 8.29 10.68
CA ARG A 134 -3.15 7.39 11.48
C ARG A 134 -3.30 7.64 13.01
N ALA A 135 -3.84 8.79 13.40
CA ALA A 135 -3.87 9.30 14.78
C ALA A 135 -4.54 8.38 15.83
N PRO A 136 -5.67 7.70 15.59
CA PRO A 136 -6.28 6.86 16.62
C PRO A 136 -5.40 5.66 16.98
N ILE A 137 -4.60 5.14 16.04
CA ILE A 137 -3.76 3.96 16.28
C ILE A 137 -2.49 4.36 17.05
N GLU A 138 -1.90 5.52 16.78
CA GLU A 138 -0.73 6.01 17.54
C GLU A 138 -1.13 6.43 18.96
N ASP A 139 -2.24 7.14 19.14
CA ASP A 139 -2.74 7.50 20.48
C ASP A 139 -3.14 6.24 21.29
N MET A 140 -3.78 5.26 20.63
CA MET A 140 -4.06 3.96 21.27
C MET A 140 -2.79 3.15 21.53
N ARG A 141 -1.74 3.25 20.69
CA ARG A 141 -0.43 2.63 20.92
C ARG A 141 0.28 3.24 22.11
N ASP A 142 0.24 4.56 22.27
CA ASP A 142 0.90 5.25 23.38
C ASP A 142 0.19 4.96 24.70
N VAL A 143 -1.15 4.92 24.69
CA VAL A 143 -1.94 4.54 25.87
C VAL A 143 -1.75 3.05 26.23
N ALA A 144 -1.70 2.15 25.24
CA ALA A 144 -1.44 0.73 25.48
C ALA A 144 0.00 0.46 25.93
N SER A 145 0.99 1.19 25.42
CA SER A 145 2.40 1.08 25.83
C SER A 145 2.57 1.51 27.29
N ARG A 146 1.98 2.65 27.69
CA ARG A 146 2.07 3.15 29.08
C ARG A 146 1.32 2.28 30.09
N ALA A 147 0.28 1.57 29.66
CA ALA A 147 -0.47 0.64 30.51
C ALA A 147 0.23 -0.72 30.68
N ALA A 148 1.25 -1.02 29.86
CA ALA A 148 1.93 -2.32 29.82
C ALA A 148 3.35 -2.30 30.42
N ASP A 149 3.80 -1.16 30.96
CA ASP A 149 5.12 -1.09 31.58
C ASP A 149 5.13 -1.92 32.89
N PRO A 150 6.00 -2.94 32.99
CA PRO A 150 6.06 -3.79 34.17
C PRO A 150 6.51 -2.97 35.40
N PRO A 151 6.03 -3.32 36.61
CA PRO A 151 6.43 -2.65 37.83
C PRO A 151 7.95 -2.79 38.01
N LEU A 152 8.64 -1.66 38.12
CA LEU A 152 10.07 -1.60 38.42
C LEU A 152 10.30 -1.78 39.92
N LEU A 153 11.43 -2.38 40.28
CA LEU A 153 11.89 -2.44 41.67
C LEU A 153 12.33 -1.03 42.10
N GLU A 154 11.91 -0.59 43.28
CA GLU A 154 12.33 0.67 43.89
C GLU A 154 12.89 0.39 45.30
N PRO A 155 14.19 0.04 45.42
CA PRO A 155 14.85 -0.12 46.71
C PRO A 155 14.80 1.15 47.55
N SER A 156 14.84 1.00 48.86
CA SER A 156 14.83 2.14 49.80
C SER A 156 16.12 2.96 49.75
N SER A 157 17.21 2.35 49.31
CA SER A 157 18.54 2.94 49.15
C SER A 157 19.14 2.49 47.82
N GLY A 158 19.52 3.43 46.96
CA GLY A 158 20.25 3.15 45.71
C GLY A 158 21.77 3.07 45.89
N GLU A 159 22.25 2.91 47.13
CA GLU A 159 23.68 2.80 47.40
C GLU A 159 24.21 1.41 46.98
N PRO A 160 25.40 1.35 46.37
CA PRO A 160 25.98 0.09 45.91
C PRO A 160 26.35 -0.81 47.11
N LEU A 161 25.98 -2.09 47.02
CA LEU A 161 26.20 -3.10 48.03
C LEU A 161 27.60 -3.72 47.87
N SER A 162 28.33 -3.79 48.98
CA SER A 162 29.61 -4.50 49.08
C SER A 162 29.54 -5.51 50.21
N LEU A 163 29.25 -6.76 49.90
CA LEU A 163 28.97 -7.83 50.85
C LEU A 163 29.71 -9.11 50.47
N ARG A 164 30.16 -9.87 51.45
CA ARG A 164 30.76 -11.19 51.24
C ARG A 164 30.07 -12.21 52.12
N PHE A 165 29.52 -13.25 51.49
CA PHE A 165 28.92 -14.40 52.13
C PHE A 165 29.74 -15.64 51.81
N VAL A 166 30.02 -16.44 52.84
CA VAL A 166 30.78 -17.69 52.71
C VAL A 166 29.96 -18.78 53.35
N ASP A 167 29.59 -19.78 52.54
CA ASP A 167 28.82 -20.95 52.95
C ASP A 167 27.59 -20.56 53.78
N GLN A 168 26.76 -19.68 53.21
CA GLN A 168 25.50 -19.22 53.80
C GLN A 168 24.32 -19.70 52.97
N SER A 169 23.17 -19.87 53.63
CA SER A 169 21.97 -20.28 52.92
C SER A 169 21.52 -19.19 51.96
N VAL A 170 21.02 -19.57 50.79
CA VAL A 170 20.50 -18.61 49.80
C VAL A 170 19.36 -17.82 50.41
N GLN A 171 18.52 -18.45 51.24
CA GLN A 171 17.46 -17.76 51.95
C GLN A 171 18.00 -16.67 52.89
N ASP A 172 18.99 -16.97 53.74
CA ASP A 172 19.55 -15.99 54.69
C ASP A 172 20.27 -14.85 53.97
N ILE A 173 20.96 -15.15 52.86
CA ILE A 173 21.61 -14.13 52.02
C ILE A 173 20.56 -13.16 51.46
N LEU A 174 19.46 -13.70 50.92
CA LEU A 174 18.38 -12.89 50.34
C LEU A 174 17.65 -12.10 51.42
N ASP A 175 17.32 -12.72 52.56
CA ASP A 175 16.69 -12.03 53.69
C ASP A 175 17.57 -10.90 54.21
N PHE A 176 18.90 -11.08 54.26
CA PHE A 176 19.82 -10.00 54.61
C PHE A 176 19.77 -8.85 53.61
N ILE A 177 19.82 -9.14 52.30
CA ILE A 177 19.74 -8.12 51.24
C ILE A 177 18.39 -7.39 51.29
N GLY A 178 17.29 -8.12 51.46
CA GLY A 178 15.96 -7.55 51.58
C GLY A 178 15.82 -6.60 52.77
N ASN A 179 16.31 -7.01 53.94
CA ASN A 179 16.31 -6.17 55.14
C ASN A 179 17.21 -4.93 55.01
N ALA A 180 18.40 -5.08 54.40
CA ALA A 180 19.33 -3.97 54.20
C ALA A 180 18.79 -2.92 53.21
N THR A 181 18.04 -3.34 52.20
CA THR A 181 17.54 -2.49 51.11
C THR A 181 16.08 -2.08 51.28
N GLY A 182 15.38 -2.63 52.26
CA GLY A 182 13.95 -2.45 52.51
C GLY A 182 13.06 -3.06 51.42
N VAL A 183 13.52 -4.11 50.76
CA VAL A 183 12.77 -4.92 49.80
C VAL A 183 12.26 -6.18 50.50
N ASN A 184 10.96 -6.43 50.43
CA ASN A 184 10.35 -7.65 50.96
C ASN A 184 10.51 -8.77 49.93
N ILE A 185 11.18 -9.84 50.34
CA ILE A 185 11.41 -11.03 49.51
C ILE A 185 10.52 -12.15 50.01
N ASN A 186 9.68 -12.67 49.13
CA ASN A 186 8.84 -13.84 49.34
C ASN A 186 9.36 -15.01 48.51
N PHE A 187 9.07 -16.24 48.93
CA PHE A 187 9.52 -17.45 48.24
C PHE A 187 8.33 -18.26 47.74
N ASP A 188 8.46 -18.81 46.52
CA ASP A 188 7.50 -19.79 46.01
C ASP A 188 7.52 -21.09 46.85
N GLN A 189 6.40 -21.80 46.89
CA GLN A 189 6.27 -23.05 47.65
C GLN A 189 7.29 -24.14 47.24
N GLN A 190 7.81 -24.08 46.01
CA GLN A 190 8.80 -25.03 45.50
C GLN A 190 10.25 -24.55 45.67
N PHE A 191 10.48 -23.47 46.42
CA PHE A 191 11.82 -23.01 46.75
C PHE A 191 12.58 -24.06 47.57
N GLN A 192 13.82 -24.34 47.17
CA GLN A 192 14.73 -25.23 47.88
C GLN A 192 15.97 -24.47 48.30
N ASP A 193 16.13 -24.32 49.61
CA ASP A 193 17.28 -23.63 50.17
C ASP A 193 18.57 -24.44 50.01
N ARG A 194 19.68 -23.75 49.73
CA ARG A 194 21.00 -24.32 49.43
C ARG A 194 22.09 -23.42 49.97
N GLN A 195 23.24 -24.01 50.26
CA GLN A 195 24.43 -23.24 50.66
C GLN A 195 25.09 -22.61 49.43
N TYR A 196 25.42 -21.32 49.53
CA TYR A 196 26.04 -20.55 48.47
C TYR A 196 27.08 -19.57 49.05
N SER A 197 28.12 -19.31 48.27
CA SER A 197 29.15 -18.33 48.60
C SER A 197 29.21 -17.30 47.49
N VAL A 198 29.11 -16.03 47.84
CA VAL A 198 29.08 -14.93 46.89
C VAL A 198 29.84 -13.74 47.45
N GLN A 199 30.53 -13.03 46.57
CA GLN A 199 31.12 -11.75 46.85
C GLN A 199 30.52 -10.72 45.90
N LEU A 200 29.93 -9.70 46.47
CA LEU A 200 29.31 -8.57 45.80
C LEU A 200 30.19 -7.35 46.07
N ASP A 201 30.68 -6.71 45.01
CA ASP A 201 31.58 -5.56 45.11
C ASP A 201 30.99 -4.38 44.33
N GLY A 202 30.30 -3.48 45.03
CA GLY A 202 29.76 -2.25 44.46
C GLY A 202 28.58 -2.45 43.50
N VAL A 203 27.76 -3.47 43.71
CA VAL A 203 26.63 -3.83 42.82
C VAL A 203 25.31 -3.25 43.33
N THR A 204 24.37 -3.05 42.41
CA THR A 204 22.98 -2.68 42.76
C THR A 204 22.21 -3.86 43.36
N VAL A 205 21.05 -3.60 43.95
CA VAL A 205 20.20 -4.65 44.55
C VAL A 205 19.72 -5.63 43.47
N GLU A 206 19.32 -5.09 42.32
CA GLU A 206 18.85 -5.82 41.16
C GLU A 206 19.95 -6.73 40.61
N GLU A 207 21.16 -6.20 40.42
CA GLU A 207 22.32 -6.98 39.97
C GLU A 207 22.72 -8.07 40.96
N ALA A 208 22.67 -7.78 42.27
CA ALA A 208 22.94 -8.76 43.32
C ALA A 208 21.93 -9.91 43.28
N LEU A 209 20.63 -9.58 43.22
CA LEU A 209 19.56 -10.56 43.10
C LEU A 209 19.71 -11.40 41.82
N ASP A 210 19.95 -10.77 40.68
CA ASP A 210 20.18 -11.47 39.42
C ASP A 210 21.35 -12.45 39.51
N GLN A 211 22.50 -12.02 40.03
CA GLN A 211 23.69 -12.87 40.16
C GLN A 211 23.44 -14.09 41.06
N ILE A 212 22.88 -13.85 42.26
CA ILE A 212 22.64 -14.91 43.25
C ILE A 212 21.59 -15.90 42.73
N LEU A 213 20.49 -15.40 42.16
CA LEU A 213 19.38 -16.22 41.72
C LEU A 213 19.73 -17.01 40.46
N MET A 214 20.36 -16.38 39.47
CA MET A 214 20.80 -17.08 38.24
C MET A 214 21.78 -18.22 38.57
N ALA A 215 22.74 -18.00 39.47
CA ALA A 215 23.68 -19.03 39.90
C ALA A 215 23.00 -20.24 40.56
N ASN A 216 21.85 -20.01 41.21
CA ASN A 216 21.10 -21.02 41.95
C ASN A 216 19.86 -21.55 41.20
N GLN A 217 19.72 -21.24 39.89
CA GLN A 217 18.56 -21.65 39.06
C GLN A 217 17.21 -21.11 39.59
N TYR A 218 17.24 -19.90 40.12
CA TYR A 218 16.07 -19.14 40.51
C TYR A 218 15.97 -17.87 39.68
N PHE A 219 14.79 -17.27 39.68
CA PHE A 219 14.57 -15.92 39.19
C PHE A 219 13.63 -15.20 40.13
N TYR A 220 13.52 -13.89 39.97
CA TYR A 220 12.59 -13.11 40.74
C TYR A 220 11.57 -12.40 39.88
N LYS A 221 10.40 -12.17 40.47
CA LYS A 221 9.33 -11.35 39.89
C LYS A 221 9.00 -10.22 40.85
N VAL A 222 9.06 -9.00 40.32
CA VAL A 222 8.58 -7.80 41.03
C VAL A 222 7.05 -7.83 41.05
N LEU A 223 6.48 -7.92 42.25
CA LEU A 223 5.03 -7.87 42.50
C LEU A 223 4.56 -6.45 42.85
N GLY A 224 5.49 -5.59 43.26
CA GLY A 224 5.26 -4.18 43.55
C GLY A 224 6.57 -3.48 43.87
N PRO A 225 6.56 -2.17 44.17
CA PRO A 225 7.78 -1.36 44.28
C PRO A 225 8.83 -1.90 45.26
N ARG A 226 8.38 -2.59 46.32
CA ARG A 226 9.24 -3.18 47.36
C ARG A 226 8.92 -4.64 47.64
N ASN A 227 8.26 -5.33 46.72
CA ASN A 227 7.85 -6.71 46.93
C ASN A 227 8.29 -7.58 45.76
N VAL A 228 9.05 -8.61 46.09
CA VAL A 228 9.63 -9.54 45.14
C VAL A 228 9.26 -10.96 45.55
N ILE A 229 8.97 -11.81 44.58
CA ILE A 229 8.87 -13.25 44.79
C ILE A 229 10.00 -13.97 44.07
N VAL A 230 10.68 -14.88 44.77
CA VAL A 230 11.73 -15.76 44.25
C VAL A 230 11.13 -17.09 43.85
N VAL A 231 11.41 -17.52 42.63
CA VAL A 231 10.75 -18.63 41.96
C VAL A 231 11.79 -19.53 41.26
N PRO A 232 11.64 -20.87 41.28
CA PRO A 232 12.50 -21.77 40.50
C PRO A 232 12.45 -21.46 39.00
N ASP A 233 13.61 -21.38 38.37
CA ASP A 233 13.75 -21.10 36.93
C ASP A 233 13.40 -22.34 36.10
N THR A 234 12.09 -22.54 35.91
CA THR A 234 11.54 -23.59 35.06
C THR A 234 10.60 -23.00 34.03
N PRO A 235 10.48 -23.58 32.82
CA PRO A 235 9.57 -23.08 31.78
C PRO A 235 8.11 -22.93 32.27
N GLN A 236 7.67 -23.84 33.14
CA GLN A 236 6.33 -23.83 33.74
C GLN A 236 6.13 -22.63 34.66
N LYS A 237 7.12 -22.33 35.52
CA LYS A 237 7.07 -21.18 36.43
C LYS A 237 7.24 -19.86 35.71
N ARG A 238 8.10 -19.81 34.69
CA ARG A 238 8.26 -18.65 33.80
C ARG A 238 6.94 -18.29 33.12
N LEU A 239 6.20 -19.28 32.58
CA LEU A 239 4.85 -19.07 32.04
C LEU A 239 3.83 -18.58 33.09
N GLN A 240 4.02 -18.91 34.36
CA GLN A 240 3.11 -18.54 35.45
C GLN A 240 3.38 -17.13 35.99
N TYR A 241 4.65 -16.72 36.09
CA TYR A 241 5.07 -15.50 36.79
C TYR A 241 5.63 -14.40 35.88
N GLU A 242 6.10 -14.72 34.68
CA GLU A 242 6.52 -13.69 33.72
C GLU A 242 5.30 -13.07 33.03
N ASP A 243 5.38 -11.76 32.81
CA ASP A 243 4.32 -11.06 32.11
C ASP A 243 4.37 -11.45 30.63
N GLN A 244 3.20 -11.76 30.09
CA GLN A 244 2.99 -11.90 28.67
C GLN A 244 2.10 -10.78 28.19
N VAL A 245 2.55 -10.06 27.18
CA VAL A 245 1.76 -9.03 26.52
C VAL A 245 1.23 -9.59 25.21
N ILE A 246 -0.03 -9.27 24.91
CA ILE A 246 -0.63 -9.53 23.61
C ILE A 246 -0.65 -8.22 22.86
N ARG A 247 0.08 -8.15 21.74
CA ARG A 247 0.15 -6.96 20.90
C ARG A 247 -0.15 -7.30 19.45
N THR A 248 -1.03 -6.53 18.84
CA THR A 248 -1.36 -6.65 17.42
C THR A 248 -0.64 -5.56 16.64
N PHE A 249 0.18 -5.98 15.68
CA PHE A 249 0.92 -5.12 14.77
C PHE A 249 0.18 -5.05 13.42
N PHE A 250 -0.01 -3.84 12.91
CA PHE A 250 -0.58 -3.60 11.59
C PHE A 250 0.57 -3.46 10.59
N VAL A 251 0.45 -4.11 9.43
CA VAL A 251 1.46 -4.14 8.36
C VAL A 251 0.88 -3.47 7.12
N SER A 252 1.66 -2.62 6.45
CA SER A 252 1.15 -1.76 5.36
C SER A 252 1.69 -2.12 3.97
N HIS A 253 2.95 -2.54 3.85
CA HIS A 253 3.67 -2.69 2.58
C HIS A 253 4.15 -4.11 2.29
N THR A 254 4.22 -4.96 3.32
CA THR A 254 4.78 -6.31 3.23
C THR A 254 3.72 -7.38 3.55
N ASP A 255 3.89 -8.58 3.02
CA ASP A 255 3.00 -9.70 3.31
C ASP A 255 3.16 -10.20 4.76
N VAL A 256 2.05 -10.38 5.46
CA VAL A 256 2.05 -10.78 6.88
C VAL A 256 2.51 -12.21 7.10
N THR A 257 2.33 -13.12 6.13
CA THR A 257 2.73 -14.52 6.25
C THR A 257 4.23 -14.68 6.04
N GLU A 258 4.81 -13.91 5.12
CA GLU A 258 6.26 -13.80 4.93
C GLU A 258 6.92 -13.23 6.19
N LEU A 259 6.40 -12.11 6.71
CA LEU A 259 6.89 -11.53 7.96
C LEU A 259 6.78 -12.49 9.15
N ALA A 260 5.66 -13.19 9.31
CA ALA A 260 5.50 -14.15 10.39
C ALA A 260 6.53 -15.30 10.31
N THR A 261 6.84 -15.76 9.09
CA THR A 261 7.86 -16.79 8.87
C THR A 261 9.25 -16.28 9.25
N LEU A 262 9.59 -15.06 8.83
CA LEU A 262 10.85 -14.40 9.20
C LEU A 262 10.97 -14.21 10.71
N LEU A 263 9.92 -13.74 11.38
CA LEU A 263 9.90 -13.58 12.84
C LEU A 263 10.13 -14.92 13.55
N GLN A 264 9.46 -15.99 13.11
CA GLN A 264 9.65 -17.33 13.70
C GLN A 264 11.08 -17.84 13.52
N GLN A 265 11.73 -17.57 12.38
CA GLN A 265 13.11 -17.93 12.14
C GLN A 265 14.08 -17.16 13.04
N ILE A 266 13.87 -15.85 13.21
CA ILE A 266 14.69 -15.00 14.11
C ILE A 266 14.59 -15.49 15.56
N ILE A 267 13.38 -15.81 16.01
CA ILE A 267 13.15 -16.29 17.38
C ILE A 267 13.82 -17.66 17.59
N ARG A 268 13.74 -18.58 16.62
CA ARG A 268 14.35 -19.91 16.72
C ARG A 268 15.87 -19.89 16.56
N GLY A 269 16.41 -18.95 15.79
CA GLY A 269 17.85 -18.78 15.58
C GLY A 269 18.54 -17.97 16.67
N GLY A 270 17.78 -17.28 17.53
CA GLY A 270 18.29 -16.55 18.69
C GLY A 270 18.56 -17.44 19.91
N ALA A 271 18.92 -16.82 21.03
CA ALA A 271 19.07 -17.52 22.30
C ALA A 271 17.74 -18.20 22.69
N PRO A 272 17.76 -19.47 23.14
CA PRO A 272 16.54 -20.17 23.54
C PRO A 272 15.85 -19.41 24.68
N THR A 273 14.68 -18.86 24.41
CA THR A 273 13.86 -18.18 25.41
C THR A 273 13.08 -19.21 26.23
N PRO A 274 12.99 -19.06 27.57
CA PRO A 274 12.24 -19.99 28.43
C PRO A 274 10.76 -20.12 28.04
N VAL A 275 10.19 -19.03 27.50
CA VAL A 275 8.81 -18.93 27.07
C VAL A 275 8.78 -18.69 25.56
N GLN A 276 8.26 -19.66 24.81
CA GLN A 276 8.16 -19.53 23.35
C GLN A 276 7.06 -18.51 23.00
N PRO A 277 7.38 -17.46 22.22
CA PRO A 277 6.37 -16.52 21.75
C PRO A 277 5.41 -17.17 20.76
N GLN A 278 4.14 -16.78 20.82
CA GLN A 278 3.12 -17.17 19.86
C GLN A 278 2.89 -16.04 18.86
N ILE A 279 2.95 -16.35 17.58
CA ILE A 279 2.77 -15.39 16.48
C ILE A 279 1.64 -15.90 15.61
N VAL A 280 0.60 -15.08 15.45
CA VAL A 280 -0.61 -15.38 14.69
C VAL A 280 -0.77 -14.32 13.59
N PRO A 281 -0.41 -14.63 12.33
CA PRO A 281 -0.68 -13.74 11.21
C PRO A 281 -2.16 -13.79 10.79
N ASN A 282 -2.67 -12.65 10.35
CA ASN A 282 -3.99 -12.52 9.71
C ASN A 282 -3.86 -11.69 8.43
N GLY A 283 -3.90 -12.37 7.29
CA GLY A 283 -3.78 -11.75 5.96
C GLY A 283 -5.02 -11.00 5.49
N LEU A 284 -6.18 -11.21 6.11
CA LEU A 284 -7.39 -10.46 5.76
C LEU A 284 -7.35 -9.03 6.33
N SER A 285 -6.82 -8.89 7.54
CA SER A 285 -6.69 -7.60 8.22
C SER A 285 -5.29 -6.99 8.13
N ASN A 286 -4.35 -7.63 7.41
CA ASN A 286 -2.94 -7.27 7.37
C ASN A 286 -2.36 -7.01 8.77
N THR A 287 -2.62 -7.93 9.71
CA THR A 287 -2.13 -7.83 11.09
C THR A 287 -1.35 -9.06 11.53
N ILE A 288 -0.40 -8.86 12.45
CA ILE A 288 0.31 -9.93 13.15
C ILE A 288 0.03 -9.75 14.66
N THR A 289 -0.65 -10.72 15.26
CA THR A 289 -0.88 -10.74 16.71
C THR A 289 0.20 -11.58 17.38
N VAL A 290 0.86 -11.00 18.37
CA VAL A 290 2.00 -11.57 19.09
C VAL A 290 1.65 -11.70 20.55
N ARG A 291 1.87 -12.88 21.13
CA ARG A 291 1.87 -13.11 22.57
C ARG A 291 3.26 -13.50 23.01
N ALA A 292 3.95 -12.62 23.71
CA ALA A 292 5.33 -12.81 24.13
C ALA A 292 5.65 -11.99 25.39
N THR A 293 6.84 -12.16 25.95
CA THR A 293 7.35 -11.27 27.00
C THR A 293 7.56 -9.86 26.44
N PRO A 294 7.52 -8.80 27.27
CA PRO A 294 7.71 -7.42 26.81
C PRO A 294 9.02 -7.22 26.02
N ALA A 295 10.12 -7.80 26.52
CA ALA A 295 11.43 -7.73 25.88
C ALA A 295 11.42 -8.33 24.46
N VAL A 296 10.81 -9.49 24.27
CA VAL A 296 10.69 -10.15 22.96
C VAL A 296 9.74 -9.36 22.05
N THR A 297 8.64 -8.84 22.59
CA THR A 297 7.69 -8.01 21.83
C THR A 297 8.34 -6.75 21.27
N ALA A 298 9.20 -6.09 22.05
CA ALA A 298 9.95 -4.91 21.60
C ALA A 298 10.98 -5.24 20.50
N VAL A 299 11.53 -6.45 20.48
CA VAL A 299 12.39 -6.92 19.37
C VAL A 299 11.55 -7.18 18.13
N ILE A 300 10.41 -7.87 18.28
CA ILE A 300 9.49 -8.15 17.16
C ILE A 300 9.00 -6.85 16.52
N GLU A 301 8.62 -5.86 17.32
CA GLU A 301 8.22 -4.54 16.83
C GLU A 301 9.29 -3.89 15.95
N ARG A 302 10.55 -3.88 16.42
CA ARG A 302 11.68 -3.35 15.64
C ARG A 302 11.90 -4.09 14.33
N VAL A 303 11.75 -5.41 14.33
CA VAL A 303 11.88 -6.23 13.12
C VAL A 303 10.75 -5.93 12.13
N ILE A 304 9.50 -5.85 12.60
CA ILE A 304 8.37 -5.50 11.73
C ILE A 304 8.58 -4.11 11.12
N ALA A 305 8.94 -3.10 11.93
CA ALA A 305 9.17 -1.75 11.45
C ALA A 305 10.35 -1.63 10.46
N ALA A 306 11.37 -2.48 10.59
CA ALA A 306 12.48 -2.51 9.64
C ALA A 306 12.11 -3.09 8.28
N ASN A 307 11.18 -4.06 8.25
CA ASN A 307 10.80 -4.80 7.05
C ASN A 307 9.51 -4.29 6.37
N ASP A 308 8.64 -3.59 7.09
CA ASP A 308 7.41 -2.97 6.55
C ASP A 308 7.71 -1.62 5.88
N ARG A 309 8.53 -1.63 4.83
CA ARG A 309 8.93 -0.44 4.08
C ARG A 309 8.43 -0.48 2.63
N PRO A 310 8.08 0.67 2.03
CA PRO A 310 7.71 0.73 0.62
C PRO A 310 8.88 0.26 -0.25
N ARG A 311 8.56 -0.49 -1.31
CA ARG A 311 9.56 -0.97 -2.28
C ARG A 311 10.12 0.20 -3.08
N ALA A 312 11.43 0.20 -3.33
CA ALA A 312 12.05 1.15 -4.25
C ALA A 312 11.63 0.81 -5.70
N GLU A 313 11.04 1.76 -6.41
CA GLU A 313 10.73 1.62 -7.83
C GLU A 313 12.00 1.90 -8.65
N ILE A 314 12.34 1.00 -9.59
CA ILE A 314 13.46 1.18 -10.53
C ILE A 314 12.85 1.40 -11.91
N ILE A 315 13.04 2.59 -12.47
CA ILE A 315 12.68 2.89 -13.87
C ILE A 315 13.81 2.35 -14.74
N VAL A 316 13.51 1.34 -15.58
CA VAL A 316 14.45 0.80 -16.56
C VAL A 316 14.09 1.39 -17.92
N ASP A 317 14.95 2.26 -18.44
CA ASP A 317 14.81 2.83 -19.78
C ASP A 317 15.46 1.86 -20.79
N ILE A 318 14.66 1.28 -21.68
CA ILE A 318 15.14 0.34 -22.71
C ILE A 318 15.08 1.04 -24.06
N GLU A 319 16.22 1.55 -24.53
CA GLU A 319 16.35 2.09 -25.88
C GLU A 319 16.65 0.95 -26.88
N ILE A 320 15.66 0.57 -27.68
CA ILE A 320 15.82 -0.41 -28.75
C ILE A 320 16.14 0.32 -30.05
N LEU A 321 17.41 0.32 -30.44
CA LEU A 321 17.86 0.83 -31.74
C LEU A 321 17.75 -0.25 -32.81
N GLU A 322 16.70 -0.19 -33.61
CA GLU A 322 16.55 -1.02 -34.81
C GLU A 322 17.16 -0.30 -36.03
N VAL A 323 18.25 -0.85 -36.59
CA VAL A 323 18.84 -0.33 -37.82
C VAL A 323 18.25 -1.07 -39.01
N ASN A 324 17.25 -0.46 -39.64
CA ASN A 324 16.70 -0.97 -40.90
C ASN A 324 17.63 -0.57 -42.06
N ARG A 325 18.22 -1.57 -42.74
CA ARG A 325 19.17 -1.37 -43.83
C ARG A 325 18.54 -1.78 -45.17
N GLU A 326 17.53 -1.04 -45.61
CA GLU A 326 17.04 -1.15 -46.98
C GLU A 326 17.09 0.21 -47.70
N ARG A 327 17.78 0.19 -48.84
CA ARG A 327 17.99 1.25 -49.84
C ARG A 327 18.93 2.36 -49.34
N THR A 328 20.16 2.42 -49.86
CA THR A 328 20.38 2.96 -51.21
C THR A 328 21.74 2.49 -51.76
N ARG A 329 21.71 1.55 -52.72
CA ARG A 329 22.77 1.37 -53.72
C ARG A 329 22.49 2.35 -54.85
N ALA A 330 22.99 3.58 -54.76
CA ALA A 330 23.10 4.46 -55.91
C ALA A 330 24.01 5.64 -55.53
N PHE A 331 25.19 5.68 -56.17
CA PHE A 331 26.14 6.80 -56.23
C PHE A 331 26.99 7.08 -54.98
N GLY A 332 28.08 6.34 -54.86
CA GLY A 332 29.31 6.84 -54.23
C GLY A 332 30.40 6.92 -55.30
N LEU A 333 30.58 8.11 -55.89
CA LEU A 333 31.87 8.50 -56.46
C LEU A 333 32.72 8.98 -55.28
N ASP A 334 33.78 8.24 -55.02
CA ASP A 334 34.85 8.60 -54.10
C ASP A 334 35.69 9.73 -54.71
N LEU A 335 35.74 10.86 -54.02
CA LEU A 335 36.72 11.93 -54.20
C LEU A 335 37.06 12.51 -52.82
N SER A 336 38.02 11.86 -52.16
CA SER A 336 39.22 12.42 -51.54
C SER A 336 39.15 13.75 -50.74
N GLN A 337 39.80 13.70 -49.57
CA GLN A 337 40.56 14.74 -48.82
C GLN A 337 40.02 14.84 -47.37
N TYR A 338 40.68 14.30 -46.34
CA TYR A 338 42.09 14.42 -45.99
C TYR A 338 42.59 13.18 -45.23
N SER A 339 43.73 12.65 -45.67
CA SER A 339 44.70 11.92 -44.84
C SER A 339 45.14 12.80 -43.65
N ILE A 340 45.49 12.25 -42.48
CA ILE A 340 46.79 11.66 -42.09
C ILE A 340 46.49 10.41 -41.21
N GLY A 341 46.78 9.17 -41.64
CA GLY A 341 48.03 8.42 -41.39
C GLY A 341 47.95 7.67 -40.04
N ALA A 342 48.16 6.35 -39.89
CA ALA A 342 48.90 5.38 -40.69
C ALA A 342 48.20 3.99 -40.75
N VAL A 343 48.46 3.30 -41.86
CA VAL A 343 48.10 1.91 -42.16
C VAL A 343 49.20 1.00 -41.62
N PHE A 344 48.85 -0.15 -41.02
CA PHE A 344 49.40 -1.45 -41.40
C PHE A 344 48.53 -2.57 -40.81
N ALA A 345 47.93 -3.35 -41.70
CA ALA A 345 47.34 -4.65 -41.41
C ALA A 345 48.39 -5.74 -41.61
N PRO A 346 48.32 -6.84 -40.86
CA PRO A 346 48.74 -8.13 -41.37
C PRO A 346 47.51 -9.03 -41.58
N ASP A 347 47.36 -9.48 -42.82
CA ASP A 347 46.47 -10.56 -43.23
C ASP A 347 46.73 -11.86 -42.46
N ALA A 348 45.65 -12.63 -42.30
CA ALA A 348 45.53 -14.10 -42.42
C ALA A 348 44.36 -14.53 -41.52
N ALA A 349 43.34 -15.28 -41.94
CA ALA A 349 42.97 -15.94 -43.18
C ALA A 349 41.47 -16.31 -43.07
#